data_AF-A0A444JXZ0-F1
#
_entry.id   AF-A0A444JXZ0-F1
#
_cell.length_a   1.000
_cell.length_b   1.000
_cell.length_c   1.000
_cell.angle_alpha   90.00
_cell.angle_beta   90.00
_cell.angle_gamma   90.00
#
_symmetry.space_group_name_H-M   'P 1'
#
loop_
_entity.id
_entity.type
_entity.pdbx_description
1 polymer ?
#
loop_
_entity_poly.entity_id
_entity_poly.type
_entity_poly.pdbx_seq_one_letter_code
_entity_poly.pdbx_strand_id
1 'polypeptide(L)'
;AVELCAAGGAAINQVCIANDLGLKVFDLALDVATGDITEEAALDERGCAATMAFGMEAVAGGADLLCLGDLGVGNSTVAAALCAALFGGAVIDWVGPGSGADAAMMARKAEAVDRAPAVHGAGLGDPLEAL
;
A
#
# COMPACT_ATOMS: atom_id res chain seq x y z
N ALA A 1 -12.42 -9.79 -1.15
CA ALA A 1 -12.28 -8.94 0.05
C ALA A 1 -12.84 -7.53 -0.20
N VAL A 2 -12.48 -6.88 -1.32
CA VAL A 2 -13.08 -5.61 -1.73
C VAL A 2 -14.60 -5.71 -1.90
N GLU A 3 -15.10 -6.75 -2.56
CA GLU A 3 -16.56 -7.01 -2.67
C GLU A 3 -17.27 -7.12 -1.31
N LEU A 4 -16.62 -7.72 -0.31
CA LEU A 4 -17.16 -7.84 1.05
C LEU A 4 -17.25 -6.46 1.73
N CYS A 5 -16.23 -5.61 1.53
CA CYS A 5 -16.23 -4.24 2.04
C CYS A 5 -17.31 -3.38 1.34
N ALA A 6 -17.43 -3.51 0.03
CA ALA A 6 -18.46 -2.83 -0.77
C ALA A 6 -19.88 -3.28 -0.38
N ALA A 7 -20.06 -4.55 -0.02
CA ALA A 7 -21.34 -5.10 0.43
C ALA A 7 -21.68 -4.78 1.91
N GLY A 8 -20.84 -4.03 2.64
CA GLY A 8 -21.09 -3.69 4.04
C GLY A 8 -20.70 -4.77 5.05
N GLY A 9 -20.04 -5.85 4.61
CA GLY A 9 -19.80 -7.05 5.42
C GLY A 9 -18.43 -7.11 6.10
N ALA A 10 -17.52 -6.17 5.84
CA ALA A 10 -16.20 -6.18 6.47
C ALA A 10 -16.24 -5.54 7.88
N ALA A 11 -15.23 -5.86 8.70
CA ALA A 11 -15.13 -5.33 10.06
C ALA A 11 -15.12 -3.80 10.10
N ILE A 12 -14.47 -3.14 9.14
CA ILE A 12 -14.45 -1.68 9.04
C ILE A 12 -15.85 -1.11 8.79
N ASN A 13 -16.71 -1.78 8.02
CA ASN A 13 -18.09 -1.34 7.83
C ASN A 13 -18.84 -1.28 9.16
N GLN A 14 -18.66 -2.28 10.02
CA GLN A 14 -19.31 -2.34 11.32
C GLN A 14 -18.83 -1.25 12.26
N VAL A 15 -17.52 -0.95 12.26
CA VAL A 15 -16.95 0.18 13.02
C VAL A 15 -17.52 1.50 12.52
N CYS A 16 -17.60 1.71 11.20
CA CYS A 16 -18.16 2.93 10.63
C CYS A 16 -19.64 3.10 10.99
N ILE A 17 -20.44 2.04 10.87
CA ILE A 17 -21.87 2.05 11.25
C ILE A 17 -22.03 2.38 12.75
N ALA A 18 -21.23 1.76 13.61
CA ALA A 18 -21.32 1.95 15.05
C ALA A 18 -20.96 3.37 15.51
N ASN A 19 -20.20 4.12 14.71
CA ASN A 19 -19.71 5.46 15.04
C ASN A 19 -20.25 6.55 14.11
N ASP A 20 -21.25 6.25 13.28
CA ASP A 20 -21.84 7.16 12.29
C ASP A 20 -20.79 7.82 11.38
N LEU A 21 -19.81 7.02 10.92
CA LEU A 21 -18.73 7.45 10.05
C LEU A 21 -19.04 7.12 8.59
N GLY A 22 -18.75 8.07 7.69
CA GLY A 22 -18.74 7.81 6.26
C GLY A 22 -17.59 6.86 5.89
N LEU A 23 -17.88 5.83 5.11
CA LEU A 23 -16.88 4.94 4.52
C LEU A 23 -16.92 5.06 2.99
N LYS A 24 -15.78 5.40 2.39
CA LYS A 24 -15.58 5.36 0.95
C LYS A 24 -14.60 4.24 0.63
N VAL A 25 -14.97 3.38 -0.33
CA VAL A 25 -14.11 2.29 -0.81
C VAL A 25 -13.76 2.60 -2.26
N PHE A 26 -12.47 2.72 -2.54
CA PHE A 26 -11.94 2.98 -3.87
C PHE A 26 -11.35 1.69 -4.42
N ASP A 27 -11.87 1.24 -5.56
CA ASP A 27 -11.29 0.14 -6.33
C ASP A 27 -10.20 0.71 -7.25
N LEU A 28 -8.96 0.26 -7.05
CA LEU A 28 -7.78 0.70 -7.79
C LEU A 28 -7.38 -0.34 -8.86
N ALA A 29 -8.31 -0.61 -9.79
CA ALA A 29 -8.08 -1.51 -10.91
C ALA A 29 -7.60 -2.91 -10.48
N LEU A 30 -8.37 -3.60 -9.63
CA LEU A 30 -8.00 -4.90 -9.05
C LEU A 30 -7.60 -5.98 -10.06
N ASP A 31 -8.05 -5.88 -11.31
CA ASP A 31 -7.72 -6.82 -12.38
C ASP A 31 -6.37 -6.54 -13.05
N VAL A 32 -5.71 -5.42 -12.71
CA VAL A 32 -4.42 -4.99 -13.25
C VAL A 32 -3.42 -4.92 -12.10
N ALA A 33 -2.55 -5.92 -12.01
CA ALA A 33 -1.50 -5.94 -11.00
C ALA A 33 -0.43 -4.88 -11.30
N THR A 34 0.13 -4.29 -10.24
CA THR A 34 1.37 -3.50 -10.33
C THR A 34 2.57 -4.40 -10.65
N GLY A 35 3.67 -3.80 -11.11
CA GLY A 35 4.93 -4.51 -11.33
C GLY A 35 5.50 -5.14 -10.06
N ASP A 36 6.32 -6.19 -10.22
CA ASP A 36 7.09 -6.79 -9.13
C ASP A 36 8.29 -5.89 -8.82
N ILE A 37 8.28 -5.25 -7.64
CA ILE A 37 9.33 -4.31 -7.22
C ILE A 37 10.74 -4.93 -7.13
N THR A 38 10.87 -6.26 -7.21
CA THR A 38 12.15 -6.97 -7.25
C THR A 38 12.70 -7.17 -8.67
N GLU A 39 11.94 -6.75 -9.68
CA GLU A 39 12.27 -6.88 -11.11
C GLU A 39 12.08 -5.56 -11.89
N GLU A 40 11.03 -4.79 -11.58
CA GLU A 40 10.65 -3.55 -12.29
C GLU A 40 9.87 -2.57 -11.39
N ALA A 41 9.61 -1.36 -11.89
CA ALA A 41 8.83 -0.35 -11.16
C ALA A 41 7.37 -0.80 -10.97
N ALA A 42 6.75 -0.45 -9.83
CA ALA A 42 5.37 -0.83 -9.54
C ALA A 42 4.38 -0.21 -10.54
N LEU A 43 4.60 1.06 -10.90
CA LEU A 43 3.87 1.80 -11.91
C LEU A 43 4.85 2.63 -12.75
N ASP A 44 4.45 3.02 -13.96
CA ASP A 44 5.13 4.11 -14.66
C ASP A 44 4.70 5.47 -14.05
N GLU A 45 5.46 6.53 -14.33
CA GLU A 45 5.21 7.87 -13.78
C GLU A 45 3.77 8.35 -14.03
N ARG A 46 3.24 8.05 -15.22
CA ARG A 46 1.86 8.43 -15.60
C ARG A 46 0.83 7.64 -14.81
N GLY A 47 1.03 6.34 -14.63
CA GLY A 47 0.16 5.47 -13.83
C GLY A 47 0.16 5.86 -12.37
N CYS A 48 1.34 6.18 -11.80
CA CYS A 48 1.47 6.68 -10.44
C CYS A 48 0.70 8.00 -10.26
N ALA A 49 0.96 8.99 -11.12
CA ALA A 49 0.27 10.28 -11.07
C ALA A 49 -1.26 10.15 -11.24
N ALA A 50 -1.72 9.31 -12.16
CA ALA A 50 -3.14 9.05 -12.36
C ALA A 50 -3.78 8.38 -11.14
N THR A 51 -3.10 7.42 -10.52
CA THR A 51 -3.55 6.73 -9.31
C THR A 51 -3.64 7.69 -8.12
N MET A 52 -2.65 8.57 -7.95
CA MET A 52 -2.69 9.64 -6.94
C MET A 52 -3.87 10.59 -7.16
N ALA A 53 -4.05 11.07 -8.40
CA ALA A 53 -5.15 11.96 -8.75
C ALA A 53 -6.52 11.31 -8.46
N PHE A 54 -6.67 10.02 -8.75
CA PHE A 54 -7.87 9.28 -8.39
C PHE A 54 -8.07 9.19 -6.87
N GLY A 55 -7.01 8.96 -6.10
CA GLY A 55 -7.06 8.97 -4.65
C GLY A 55 -7.48 10.32 -4.05
N MET A 56 -7.15 11.44 -4.70
CA MET A 56 -7.55 12.78 -4.26
C MET A 56 -9.08 12.99 -4.30
N GLU A 57 -9.82 12.21 -5.08
CA GLU A 57 -11.29 12.24 -5.08
C GLU A 57 -11.90 11.83 -3.72
N ALA A 58 -11.12 11.18 -2.84
CA ALA A 58 -11.54 10.86 -1.48
C ALA A 58 -12.03 12.08 -0.70
N VAL A 59 -11.50 13.28 -0.99
CA VAL A 59 -11.84 14.52 -0.28
C VAL A 59 -12.70 15.50 -1.09
N ALA A 60 -13.08 15.18 -2.32
CA ALA A 60 -13.81 16.10 -3.22
C ALA A 60 -15.17 16.59 -2.67
N GLY A 61 -15.77 15.84 -1.73
CA GLY A 61 -17.02 16.21 -1.06
C GLY A 61 -16.85 17.01 0.25
N GLY A 62 -15.62 17.37 0.61
CA GLY A 62 -15.27 17.87 1.93
C GLY A 62 -15.10 16.76 2.97
N ALA A 63 -14.14 16.92 3.87
CA ALA A 63 -13.94 16.07 5.03
C ALA A 63 -13.25 16.89 6.13
N ASP A 64 -13.79 16.87 7.35
CA ASP A 64 -13.13 17.49 8.51
C ASP A 64 -12.00 16.59 9.05
N LEU A 65 -12.15 15.27 8.88
CA LEU A 65 -11.18 14.26 9.28
C LEU A 65 -11.15 13.14 8.23
N LEU A 66 -9.95 12.73 7.85
CA LEU A 66 -9.70 11.61 6.94
C LEU A 66 -8.91 10.53 7.67
N CYS A 67 -9.45 9.31 7.68
CA CYS A 67 -8.75 8.11 8.11
C CYS A 67 -8.44 7.25 6.89
N LEU A 68 -7.16 7.00 6.64
CA LEU A 68 -6.71 6.19 5.51
C LEU A 68 -6.60 4.72 5.89
N GLY A 69 -6.92 3.86 4.93
CA GLY A 69 -6.71 2.43 5.02
C GLY A 69 -6.51 1.86 3.62
N ASP A 70 -5.77 0.77 3.55
CA ASP A 70 -5.54 0.02 2.32
C ASP A 70 -6.01 -1.42 2.46
N LEU A 71 -6.10 -2.11 1.32
CA LEU A 71 -6.38 -3.53 1.28
C LEU A 71 -5.70 -4.15 0.06
N GLY A 72 -4.65 -4.92 0.27
CA GLY A 72 -3.94 -5.61 -0.81
C GLY A 72 -3.07 -6.75 -0.29
N VAL A 73 -3.03 -7.87 -1.01
CA VAL A 73 -2.11 -8.96 -0.67
C VAL A 73 -0.69 -8.52 -1.04
N GLY A 74 0.24 -8.64 -0.11
CA GLY A 74 1.65 -8.27 -0.33
C GLY A 74 1.99 -6.80 -0.09
N ASN A 75 0.99 -5.93 0.11
CA ASN A 75 1.22 -4.49 0.28
C ASN A 75 2.10 -4.13 1.50
N SER A 76 2.09 -4.94 2.56
CA SER A 76 2.98 -4.76 3.72
C SER A 76 4.46 -4.85 3.34
N THR A 77 4.79 -5.61 2.29
CA THR A 77 6.16 -5.72 1.77
C THR A 77 6.53 -4.44 1.03
N VAL A 78 5.63 -3.89 0.22
CA VAL A 78 5.82 -2.61 -0.49
C VAL A 78 5.96 -1.45 0.52
N ALA A 79 5.10 -1.41 1.54
CA ALA A 79 5.20 -0.42 2.61
C ALA A 79 6.54 -0.51 3.36
N ALA A 80 7.03 -1.73 3.63
CA ALA A 80 8.34 -1.92 4.24
C ALA A 80 9.48 -1.45 3.33
N ALA A 81 9.39 -1.68 2.01
CA ALA A 81 10.36 -1.18 1.04
C ALA A 81 10.39 0.35 0.98
N LEU A 82 9.23 1.00 0.95
CA LEU A 82 9.12 2.46 1.00
C LEU A 82 9.72 3.04 2.29
N CYS A 83 9.41 2.45 3.45
CA CYS A 83 9.97 2.90 4.71
C CYS A 83 11.49 2.73 4.78
N ALA A 84 12.00 1.58 4.33
CA ALA A 84 13.44 1.33 4.26
C ALA A 84 14.15 2.31 3.31
N ALA A 85 13.54 2.62 2.16
CA ALA A 85 14.06 3.58 1.19
C ALA A 85 14.11 5.01 1.76
N LEU A 86 13.00 5.49 2.34
CA LEU A 86 12.85 6.88 2.77
C LEU A 86 13.48 7.18 4.12
N PHE A 87 13.50 6.22 5.04
CA PHE A 87 13.93 6.41 6.42
C PHE A 87 15.20 5.63 6.78
N GLY A 88 15.67 4.73 5.91
CA GLY A 88 16.82 3.87 6.17
C GLY A 88 16.56 2.84 7.27
N GLY A 89 17.62 2.37 7.93
CA GLY A 89 17.54 1.34 8.97
C GLY A 89 17.69 -0.08 8.44
N ALA A 90 17.58 -1.09 9.31
CA ALA A 90 17.64 -2.48 8.88
C ALA A 90 16.30 -2.92 8.30
N VAL A 91 16.31 -3.64 7.19
CA VAL A 91 15.09 -4.14 6.51
C VAL A 91 14.16 -4.87 7.47
N ILE A 92 14.71 -5.67 8.39
CA ILE A 92 13.93 -6.45 9.34
C ILE A 92 13.12 -5.59 10.32
N ASP A 93 13.51 -4.33 10.54
CA ASP A 93 12.79 -3.40 11.41
C ASP A 93 11.47 -2.93 10.76
N TRP A 94 11.38 -3.00 9.43
CA TRP A 94 10.21 -2.60 8.65
C TRP A 94 9.29 -3.76 8.29
N VAL A 95 9.82 -4.99 8.27
CA VAL A 95 9.06 -6.18 7.88
C VAL A 95 8.27 -6.71 9.06
N GLY A 96 6.95 -6.69 8.93
CA GLY A 96 6.01 -7.20 9.94
C GLY A 96 5.21 -8.43 9.48
N PRO A 97 4.56 -9.14 10.42
CA PRO A 97 3.77 -10.33 10.11
C PRO A 97 2.59 -10.03 9.18
N GLY A 98 2.10 -8.79 9.14
CA GLY A 98 0.89 -8.43 8.39
C GLY A 98 -0.28 -9.32 8.83
N SER A 99 -0.96 -9.93 7.87
CA SER A 99 -2.10 -10.83 8.10
C SER A 99 -1.72 -12.24 8.62
N GLY A 100 -0.66 -12.36 9.42
CA GLY A 100 -0.26 -13.61 10.09
C GLY A 100 0.86 -14.41 9.40
N ALA A 101 1.83 -13.73 8.76
CA ALA A 101 2.99 -14.38 8.15
C ALA A 101 3.83 -15.15 9.19
N ASP A 102 4.27 -16.36 8.81
CA ASP A 102 5.25 -17.15 9.57
C ASP A 102 6.69 -16.67 9.34
N ALA A 103 7.65 -17.27 10.05
CA ALA A 103 9.06 -16.90 9.95
C ALA A 103 9.63 -17.06 8.52
N ALA A 104 9.19 -18.07 7.77
CA ALA A 104 9.66 -18.28 6.39
C ALA A 104 9.12 -17.19 5.45
N MET A 105 7.85 -16.81 5.62
CA MET A 105 7.25 -15.72 4.87
C MET A 105 7.88 -14.37 5.24
N MET A 106 8.16 -14.12 6.52
CA MET A 106 8.88 -12.93 6.98
C MET A 106 10.27 -12.83 6.33
N ALA A 107 11.01 -13.94 6.25
CA ALA A 107 12.31 -13.98 5.57
C ALA A 107 12.18 -13.63 4.07
N ARG A 108 11.17 -14.16 3.37
CA ARG A 108 10.91 -13.82 1.96
C ARG A 108 10.53 -12.35 1.77
N LYS A 109 9.74 -11.78 2.68
CA LYS A 109 9.43 -10.35 2.65
C LYS A 109 10.71 -9.51 2.81
N ALA A 110 11.56 -9.87 3.77
CA ALA A 110 12.83 -9.18 3.98
C ALA A 110 13.75 -9.28 2.76
N GLU A 111 13.84 -10.45 2.13
CA GLU A 111 14.61 -10.62 0.90
C GLU A 111 14.09 -9.72 -0.24
N ALA A 112 12.77 -9.65 -0.43
CA ALA A 112 12.18 -8.77 -1.44
C ALA A 112 12.49 -7.28 -1.18
N VAL A 113 12.36 -6.85 0.08
CA VAL A 113 12.66 -5.47 0.49
C VAL A 113 14.15 -5.13 0.33
N ASP A 114 15.05 -6.06 0.64
CA ASP A 114 16.49 -5.86 0.51
C ASP A 114 16.94 -5.80 -0.96
N ARG A 115 16.24 -6.52 -1.85
CA ARG A 115 16.52 -6.54 -3.29
C ARG A 115 16.01 -5.30 -4.04
N ALA A 116 14.85 -4.76 -3.65
CA ALA A 116 14.20 -3.69 -4.41
C ALA A 116 15.10 -2.46 -4.66
N PRO A 117 15.90 -1.94 -3.70
CA PRO A 117 16.73 -0.77 -3.96
C PRO A 117 17.76 -0.93 -5.08
N ALA A 118 18.28 -2.15 -5.30
CA ALA A 118 19.24 -2.42 -6.36
C ALA A 118 18.61 -2.30 -7.77
N VAL A 119 17.29 -2.45 -7.87
CA VAL A 119 16.52 -2.32 -9.13
C VAL A 119 16.23 -0.85 -9.43
N HIS A 120 15.86 -0.06 -8.41
CA HIS A 120 15.32 1.30 -8.58
C HIS A 120 16.35 2.42 -8.49
N GLY A 121 17.55 2.14 -7.97
CA GLY A 121 18.70 3.06 -8.03
C GLY A 121 18.60 4.27 -7.08
N ALA A 122 19.29 5.36 -7.44
CA ALA A 122 19.56 6.48 -6.54
C ALA A 122 18.40 7.48 -6.34
N GLY A 123 17.26 7.28 -6.99
CA GLY A 123 16.08 8.16 -6.90
C GLY A 123 15.25 7.98 -5.62
N LEU A 124 15.47 6.90 -4.88
CA LEU A 124 14.66 6.47 -3.74
C LEU A 124 14.60 7.43 -2.54
N GLY A 125 15.41 8.49 -2.53
CA GLY A 125 15.31 9.57 -1.55
C GLY A 125 14.20 10.59 -1.87
N ASP A 126 13.68 10.60 -3.09
CA ASP A 126 12.48 11.37 -3.46
C ASP A 126 11.24 10.48 -3.21
N PRO A 127 10.29 10.90 -2.35
CA PRO A 127 9.07 10.14 -2.10
C PRO A 127 8.24 9.80 -3.34
N LEU A 128 8.29 10.63 -4.39
CA LEU A 128 7.56 10.35 -5.63
C LEU A 128 8.26 9.33 -6.51
N GLU A 129 9.60 9.32 -6.52
CA GLU A 129 10.38 8.30 -7.23
C GLU A 129 10.42 6.96 -6.47
N ALA A 130 10.17 6.98 -5.17
CA ALA A 130 10.08 5.77 -4.36
C ALA A 130 8.77 4.99 -4.57
N LEU A 131 7.68 5.68 -4.95
CA LEU A 131 6.34 5.11 -5.20
C LEU A 131 6.26 4.38 -6.54
#